data_AF-A0AA38JJ38-F1
#
_entry.id   AF-A0AA38JJ38-F1
#
_cell.length_a   1.000
_cell.length_b   1.000
_cell.length_c   1.000
_cell.angle_alpha   90.00
_cell.angle_beta   90.00
_cell.angle_gamma   90.00
#
_symmetry.space_group_name_H-M   'P 1'
#
loop_
_entity.id
_entity.type
_entity.pdbx_description
1 polymer ?
#
loop_
_entity_poly.entity_id
_entity_poly.type
_entity_poly.pdbx_seq_one_letter_code
_entity_poly.pdbx_strand_id
1 'polypeptide(L)'
;LECHPFPTFFSYGYLSTDGNGYREDLLELITAGGNSADYIGSIQAGTMADNWNDGYIGCTIDQIASSGIPALKMVPQVVLLMAGTNDINYQEDLANAPTRLMNLVDEIFSYSPNAAVIVSDIPLIVDDTLEPLVEAYNSGVQELLQERISEGQHVVHVTLSDLTSSEMADDLHPNDEGYQVLAQAWDVGIQTASAAGWIA
;
A
#
# COMPACT_ATOMS: atom_id res chain seq x y z
N LEU A 1 -16.93 6.74 13.58
CA LEU A 1 -15.63 7.41 13.70
C LEU A 1 -15.34 7.93 12.31
N GLU A 2 -15.35 9.25 12.11
CA GLU A 2 -14.91 9.84 10.84
C GLU A 2 -13.39 9.96 10.91
N CYS A 3 -12.65 9.49 9.90
CA CYS A 3 -11.24 9.83 9.81
C CYS A 3 -11.12 11.35 9.56
N HIS A 4 -10.23 12.00 10.32
CA HIS A 4 -9.94 13.42 10.28
C HIS A 4 -8.47 13.63 9.81
N PRO A 5 -8.09 14.81 9.29
CA PRO A 5 -7.43 14.86 7.98
C PRO A 5 -5.88 14.91 7.98
N PHE A 6 -5.22 13.77 7.77
CA PHE A 6 -3.84 13.59 7.20
C PHE A 6 -3.81 12.25 6.42
N PRO A 7 -2.92 11.91 5.47
CA PRO A 7 -2.96 10.63 4.70
C PRO A 7 -3.08 9.21 5.33
N THR A 8 -3.70 8.21 4.66
CA THR A 8 -2.91 7.07 4.11
C THR A 8 -2.58 7.46 2.68
N PHE A 9 -1.58 8.32 2.62
CA PHE A 9 -1.38 9.30 1.58
C PHE A 9 -0.99 8.70 0.24
N PHE A 10 -0.28 7.57 0.28
CA PHE A 10 0.37 7.00 -0.89
C PHE A 10 -0.64 6.62 -1.99
N SER A 11 -1.70 5.88 -1.64
CA SER A 11 -2.74 5.47 -2.59
C SER A 11 -3.75 6.58 -2.90
N TYR A 12 -3.85 7.62 -2.05
CA TYR A 12 -4.65 8.81 -2.34
C TYR A 12 -3.94 9.76 -3.31
N GLY A 13 -2.61 9.79 -3.30
CA GLY A 13 -1.80 10.75 -4.06
C GLY A 13 -1.57 12.09 -3.34
N TYR A 14 -1.58 12.12 -2.01
CA TYR A 14 -1.37 13.36 -1.27
C TYR A 14 0.09 13.85 -1.42
N LEU A 15 0.24 15.17 -1.61
CA LEU A 15 1.44 15.89 -2.06
C LEU A 15 1.99 15.55 -3.46
N SER A 16 1.38 14.62 -4.21
CA SER A 16 1.60 14.60 -5.67
C SER A 16 0.93 15.81 -6.32
N THR A 17 1.55 16.40 -7.34
CA THR A 17 1.10 17.64 -8.00
C THR A 17 -0.27 17.49 -8.66
N ASP A 18 -0.59 16.28 -9.11
CA ASP A 18 -1.82 15.91 -9.82
C ASP A 18 -2.85 15.17 -8.95
N GLY A 19 -2.47 14.77 -7.74
CA GLY A 19 -3.29 13.97 -6.83
C GLY A 19 -3.40 12.49 -7.22
N ASN A 20 -2.60 11.99 -8.17
CA ASN A 20 -2.63 10.60 -8.61
C ASN A 20 -1.80 9.69 -7.67
N GLY A 21 -0.71 10.22 -7.11
CA GLY A 21 0.31 9.40 -6.44
C GLY A 21 0.94 8.43 -7.44
N TYR A 22 1.24 7.20 -7.01
CA TYR A 22 1.86 6.20 -7.88
C TYR A 22 0.93 5.62 -8.97
N ARG A 23 -0.37 5.93 -8.95
CA ARG A 23 -1.40 5.17 -9.69
C ARG A 23 -1.36 5.38 -11.20
N GLU A 24 -1.08 6.59 -11.68
CA GLU A 24 -1.02 6.85 -13.13
C GLU A 24 0.25 6.22 -13.72
N ASP A 25 1.42 6.44 -13.11
CA ASP A 25 2.67 5.80 -13.51
C ASP A 25 2.58 4.26 -13.47
N LEU A 26 1.93 3.69 -12.45
CA LEU A 26 1.71 2.24 -12.35
C LEU A 26 0.80 1.72 -13.47
N LEU A 27 -0.26 2.46 -13.83
CA LEU A 27 -1.12 2.11 -14.95
C LEU A 27 -0.36 2.13 -16.28
N GLU A 28 0.54 3.10 -16.47
CA GLU A 28 1.41 3.18 -17.63
C GLU A 28 2.38 1.98 -17.69
N LEU A 29 3.00 1.59 -16.57
CA LEU A 29 3.88 0.41 -16.49
C LEU A 29 3.13 -0.90 -16.84
N ILE A 30 1.96 -1.12 -16.22
CA ILE A 30 1.09 -2.30 -16.51
C ILE A 30 0.71 -2.34 -17.99
N THR A 31 0.34 -1.19 -18.57
CA THR A 31 -0.04 -1.06 -19.98
C THR A 31 1.14 -1.27 -20.93
N ALA A 32 2.33 -0.76 -20.58
CA ALA A 32 3.57 -0.99 -21.32
C ALA A 32 3.99 -2.47 -21.30
N GLY A 33 3.67 -3.20 -20.23
CA GLY A 33 3.78 -4.66 -20.15
C GLY A 33 2.80 -5.43 -21.04
N GLY A 34 1.84 -4.75 -21.68
CA GLY A 34 0.82 -5.35 -22.56
C GLY A 34 -0.44 -5.82 -21.84
N ASN A 35 -0.59 -5.48 -20.56
CA ASN A 35 -1.75 -5.82 -19.73
C ASN A 35 -2.73 -4.62 -19.64
N SER A 36 -3.82 -4.79 -18.91
CA SER A 36 -4.76 -3.72 -18.57
C SER A 36 -5.21 -3.86 -17.12
N ALA A 37 -5.32 -2.74 -16.41
CA ALA A 37 -5.95 -2.68 -15.09
C ALA A 37 -7.26 -1.87 -15.15
N ASP A 38 -8.12 -2.11 -14.16
CA ASP A 38 -9.36 -1.38 -13.85
C ASP A 38 -9.28 -1.11 -12.35
N TYR A 39 -9.01 0.13 -11.96
CA TYR A 39 -8.94 0.50 -10.55
C TYR A 39 -10.35 0.50 -9.98
N ILE A 40 -10.53 -0.25 -8.91
CA ILE A 40 -11.78 -0.29 -8.15
C ILE A 40 -11.57 0.33 -6.78
N GLY A 41 -12.59 1.01 -6.28
CA GLY A 41 -12.59 1.51 -4.92
C GLY A 41 -13.74 2.44 -4.59
N SER A 42 -13.73 2.98 -3.37
CA SER A 42 -14.79 3.88 -2.88
C SER A 42 -14.45 5.37 -2.98
N ILE A 43 -13.18 5.72 -3.22
CA ILE A 43 -12.67 7.09 -3.30
C ILE A 43 -12.28 7.41 -4.75
N GLN A 44 -12.57 8.62 -5.22
CA GLN A 44 -11.97 9.20 -6.43
C GLN A 44 -11.04 10.33 -6.04
N ALA A 45 -9.77 10.25 -6.46
CA ALA A 45 -8.76 11.27 -6.20
C ALA A 45 -7.76 11.31 -7.36
N GLY A 46 -7.26 12.49 -7.72
CA GLY A 46 -6.31 12.66 -8.82
C GLY A 46 -6.95 13.01 -10.17
N THR A 47 -6.11 13.40 -11.13
CA THR A 47 -6.52 13.83 -12.49
C THR A 47 -6.48 12.75 -13.56
N MET A 48 -5.91 11.56 -13.26
CA MET A 48 -5.90 10.41 -14.17
C MET A 48 -7.30 9.98 -14.60
N ALA A 49 -7.41 9.28 -15.73
CA ALA A 49 -8.71 8.88 -16.27
C ALA A 49 -9.46 7.86 -15.38
N ASP A 50 -8.72 6.92 -14.78
CA ASP A 50 -9.23 5.88 -13.90
C ASP A 50 -8.77 6.13 -12.46
N ASN A 51 -9.43 7.08 -11.78
CA ASN A 51 -8.93 7.67 -10.56
C ASN A 51 -9.51 7.07 -9.27
N TRP A 52 -10.13 5.89 -9.36
CA TRP A 52 -10.62 5.13 -8.20
C TRP A 52 -9.47 4.63 -7.33
N ASN A 53 -9.71 4.59 -6.02
CA ASN A 53 -8.79 4.06 -5.01
C ASN A 53 -9.52 3.87 -3.66
N ASP A 54 -8.78 3.38 -2.68
CA ASP A 54 -9.16 3.37 -1.26
C ASP A 54 -8.00 3.91 -0.39
N GLY A 55 -7.45 5.05 -0.78
CA GLY A 55 -6.45 5.83 -0.03
C GLY A 55 -7.08 6.57 1.16
N TYR A 56 -7.22 5.88 2.28
CA TYR A 56 -7.82 6.40 3.51
C TYR A 56 -6.91 7.29 4.36
N ILE A 57 -6.82 8.59 4.02
CA ILE A 57 -7.41 9.62 4.91
C ILE A 57 -6.95 9.70 6.39
N GLY A 58 -5.82 9.09 6.79
CA GLY A 58 -5.21 9.25 8.13
C GLY A 58 -5.46 8.09 9.06
N CYS A 59 -6.03 7.05 8.48
CA CYS A 59 -6.56 5.94 9.19
C CYS A 59 -5.38 5.02 9.59
N THR A 60 -5.34 4.60 10.87
CA THR A 60 -4.48 3.50 11.33
C THR A 60 -4.94 2.17 10.74
N ILE A 61 -4.18 1.08 10.90
CA ILE A 61 -4.52 -0.23 10.30
C ILE A 61 -5.97 -0.66 10.60
N ASP A 62 -6.44 -0.52 11.84
CA ASP A 62 -7.83 -0.87 12.23
C ASP A 62 -8.89 0.06 11.59
N GLN A 63 -8.52 1.32 11.37
CA GLN A 63 -9.39 2.30 10.72
C GLN A 63 -9.44 2.08 9.21
N ILE A 64 -8.35 1.61 8.59
CA ILE A 64 -8.33 1.12 7.19
C ILE A 64 -9.18 -0.13 7.06
N ALA A 65 -9.02 -1.12 7.95
CA ALA A 65 -9.81 -2.35 7.93
C ALA A 65 -11.32 -2.07 7.96
N SER A 66 -11.76 -1.21 8.88
CA SER A 66 -13.17 -0.81 8.98
C SER A 66 -13.66 0.10 7.84
N SER A 67 -12.81 0.97 7.29
CA SER A 67 -13.18 1.86 6.17
C SER A 67 -13.20 1.15 4.83
N GLY A 68 -12.27 0.22 4.59
CA GLY A 68 -12.04 -0.53 3.35
C GLY A 68 -13.08 -1.59 3.00
N ILE A 69 -14.02 -1.90 3.90
CA ILE A 69 -15.10 -2.87 3.69
C ILE A 69 -15.86 -2.70 2.35
N PRO A 70 -16.17 -1.48 1.84
CA PRO A 70 -16.79 -1.31 0.53
C PRO A 70 -15.92 -1.84 -0.61
N ALA A 71 -14.60 -1.63 -0.56
CA ALA A 71 -13.62 -2.11 -1.53
C ALA A 71 -13.53 -3.64 -1.53
N LEU A 72 -13.41 -4.24 -0.34
CA LEU A 72 -13.32 -5.69 -0.19
C LEU A 72 -14.58 -6.39 -0.77
N LYS A 73 -15.75 -5.76 -0.65
CA LYS A 73 -17.02 -6.24 -1.24
C LYS A 73 -17.07 -6.16 -2.78
N MET A 74 -16.16 -5.44 -3.42
CA MET A 74 -16.00 -5.46 -4.88
C MET A 74 -15.21 -6.69 -5.36
N VAL A 75 -14.63 -7.47 -4.44
CA VAL A 75 -13.86 -8.70 -4.69
C VAL A 75 -12.65 -8.46 -5.61
N PRO A 76 -11.67 -7.64 -5.19
CA PRO A 76 -10.46 -7.36 -5.96
C PRO A 76 -9.70 -8.63 -6.35
N GLN A 77 -9.15 -8.63 -7.56
CA GLN A 77 -8.22 -9.67 -8.03
C GLN A 77 -6.78 -9.41 -7.57
N VAL A 78 -6.42 -8.14 -7.42
CA VAL A 78 -5.12 -7.68 -6.93
C VAL A 78 -5.38 -6.60 -5.87
N VAL A 79 -4.66 -6.67 -4.75
CA VAL A 79 -4.69 -5.65 -3.70
C VAL A 79 -3.28 -5.17 -3.43
N LEU A 80 -3.06 -3.85 -3.51
CA LEU A 80 -1.82 -3.19 -3.10
C LEU A 80 -2.03 -2.65 -1.69
N LEU A 81 -1.34 -3.23 -0.71
CA LEU A 81 -1.54 -2.93 0.71
C LEU A 81 -0.30 -2.28 1.33
N MET A 82 -0.43 -0.99 1.65
CA MET A 82 0.48 -0.26 2.50
C MET A 82 -0.31 0.36 3.66
N ALA A 83 0.04 0.00 4.89
CA ALA A 83 -0.57 0.53 6.10
C ALA A 83 0.46 0.50 7.25
N GLY A 84 0.18 1.20 8.36
CA GLY A 84 1.07 1.27 9.52
C GLY A 84 1.77 2.62 9.72
N THR A 85 1.89 3.48 8.69
CA THR A 85 2.53 4.80 8.81
C THR A 85 1.87 5.68 9.87
N ASN A 86 0.53 5.66 9.94
CA ASN A 86 -0.22 6.39 10.97
C ASN A 86 -0.11 5.76 12.35
N ASP A 87 -0.07 4.44 12.42
CA ASP A 87 0.15 3.69 13.65
C ASP A 87 1.51 4.09 14.26
N ILE A 88 2.54 4.27 13.43
CA ILE A 88 3.86 4.80 13.83
C ILE A 88 3.78 6.28 14.24
N ASN A 89 3.25 7.15 13.38
CA ASN A 89 3.16 8.59 13.61
C ASN A 89 2.37 8.94 14.89
N TYR A 90 1.30 8.20 15.18
CA TYR A 90 0.47 8.37 16.38
C TYR A 90 0.94 7.51 17.56
N GLN A 91 1.94 6.66 17.37
CA GLN A 91 2.46 5.68 18.34
C GLN A 91 1.38 4.74 18.89
N GLU A 92 0.42 4.35 18.02
CA GLU A 92 -0.73 3.52 18.34
C GLU A 92 -0.37 2.02 18.25
N ASP A 93 -0.22 1.37 19.41
CA ASP A 93 -0.05 -0.09 19.55
C ASP A 93 1.03 -0.72 18.65
N LEU A 94 2.19 -0.04 18.57
CA LEU A 94 3.32 -0.39 17.70
C LEU A 94 3.74 -1.87 17.77
N ALA A 95 3.71 -2.45 18.97
CA ALA A 95 4.10 -3.84 19.20
C ALA A 95 3.18 -4.86 18.52
N ASN A 96 1.91 -4.51 18.29
CA ASN A 96 0.93 -5.36 17.61
C ASN A 96 0.60 -4.87 16.19
N ALA A 97 1.10 -3.71 15.76
CA ALA A 97 0.80 -3.15 14.45
C ALA A 97 1.15 -4.09 13.27
N PRO A 98 2.27 -4.85 13.25
CA PRO A 98 2.51 -5.87 12.24
C PRO A 98 1.45 -6.99 12.24
N THR A 99 1.03 -7.44 13.42
CA THR A 99 -0.04 -8.44 13.58
C THR A 99 -1.39 -7.89 13.10
N ARG A 100 -1.70 -6.61 13.35
CA ARG A 100 -2.89 -5.94 12.82
C ARG A 100 -2.87 -5.87 11.29
N LEU A 101 -1.70 -5.64 10.67
CA LEU A 101 -1.56 -5.70 9.20
C LEU A 101 -1.88 -7.11 8.68
N MET A 102 -1.39 -8.16 9.34
CA MET A 102 -1.70 -9.55 8.94
C MET A 102 -3.19 -9.88 9.11
N ASN A 103 -3.85 -9.37 10.15
CA ASN A 103 -5.30 -9.53 10.30
C ASN A 103 -6.08 -8.85 9.15
N LEU A 104 -5.60 -7.71 8.63
CA LEU A 104 -6.17 -7.05 7.46
C LEU A 104 -5.93 -7.85 6.16
N VAL A 105 -4.75 -8.50 6.01
CA VAL A 105 -4.49 -9.46 4.93
C VAL A 105 -5.47 -10.65 5.00
N ASP A 106 -5.72 -11.19 6.20
CA ASP A 106 -6.71 -12.25 6.40
C ASP A 106 -8.15 -11.79 6.10
N GLU A 107 -8.51 -10.54 6.44
CA GLU A 107 -9.80 -9.97 6.07
C GLU A 107 -9.93 -9.84 4.54
N ILE A 108 -8.90 -9.38 3.83
CA ILE A 108 -8.86 -9.32 2.36
C ILE A 108 -9.14 -10.71 1.76
N PHE A 109 -8.43 -11.75 2.21
CA PHE A 109 -8.66 -13.13 1.75
C PHE A 109 -10.04 -13.68 2.13
N SER A 110 -10.66 -13.21 3.22
CA SER A 110 -12.03 -13.63 3.59
C SER A 110 -13.10 -13.16 2.60
N TYR A 111 -12.89 -12.02 1.93
CA TYR A 111 -13.74 -11.54 0.84
C TYR A 111 -13.28 -12.04 -0.53
N SER A 112 -11.96 -12.14 -0.75
CA SER A 112 -11.35 -12.45 -2.05
C SER A 112 -10.34 -13.60 -1.94
N PRO A 113 -10.78 -14.87 -1.77
CA PRO A 113 -9.88 -15.98 -1.43
C PRO A 113 -8.80 -16.33 -2.46
N ASN A 114 -8.93 -15.82 -3.70
CA ASN A 114 -8.01 -16.07 -4.80
C ASN A 114 -7.14 -14.85 -5.16
N ALA A 115 -7.33 -13.70 -4.49
CA ALA A 115 -6.65 -12.46 -4.85
C ALA A 115 -5.13 -12.57 -4.68
N ALA A 116 -4.37 -11.86 -5.50
CA ALA A 116 -2.97 -11.56 -5.22
C ALA A 116 -2.89 -10.35 -4.28
N VAL A 117 -2.35 -10.54 -3.07
CA VAL A 117 -2.19 -9.46 -2.08
C VAL A 117 -0.72 -9.06 -2.06
N ILE A 118 -0.40 -7.89 -2.59
CA ILE A 118 0.95 -7.34 -2.63
C ILE A 118 1.05 -6.41 -1.44
N VAL A 119 1.86 -6.77 -0.46
CA VAL A 119 2.04 -6.04 0.80
C VAL A 119 3.40 -5.37 0.78
N SER A 120 3.44 -4.07 1.06
CA SER A 120 4.70 -3.34 1.12
C SER A 120 5.19 -3.12 2.55
N ASP A 121 6.49 -2.87 2.65
CA ASP A 121 7.05 -2.12 3.77
C ASP A 121 6.47 -0.69 3.82
N ILE A 122 6.65 0.01 4.94
CA ILE A 122 6.56 1.47 4.98
C ILE A 122 7.85 2.04 4.34
N PRO A 123 7.74 2.96 3.37
CA PRO A 123 8.90 3.58 2.71
C PRO A 123 9.69 4.51 3.64
N LEU A 124 10.73 5.15 3.09
CA LEU A 124 11.53 6.17 3.77
C LEU A 124 10.67 7.20 4.53
N ILE A 125 11.04 7.46 5.78
CA ILE A 125 10.59 8.58 6.60
C ILE A 125 11.85 9.36 7.02
N VAL A 126 11.85 10.67 6.80
CA VAL A 126 12.98 11.58 7.08
C VAL A 126 12.80 12.25 8.45
N ASP A 127 12.52 11.44 9.48
CA ASP A 127 12.37 11.86 10.87
C ASP A 127 13.17 10.92 11.78
N ASP A 128 14.27 11.40 12.36
CA ASP A 128 15.18 10.66 13.25
C ASP A 128 14.47 10.00 14.46
N THR A 129 13.25 10.43 14.81
CA THR A 129 12.46 9.88 15.93
C THR A 129 11.50 8.78 15.49
N LEU A 130 11.07 8.79 14.23
CA LEU A 130 10.16 7.79 13.64
C LEU A 130 10.90 6.71 12.86
N GLU A 131 12.05 7.00 12.24
CA GLU A 131 12.86 6.04 11.47
C GLU A 131 13.11 4.72 12.25
N PRO A 132 13.57 4.72 13.52
CA PRO A 132 13.79 3.46 14.26
C PRO A 132 12.50 2.67 14.55
N LEU A 133 11.34 3.34 14.54
CA LEU A 133 10.03 2.70 14.70
C LEU A 133 9.57 2.07 13.37
N VAL A 134 9.90 2.70 12.23
CA VAL A 134 9.71 2.13 10.88
C VAL A 134 10.57 0.89 10.68
N GLU A 135 11.85 0.94 11.03
CA GLU A 135 12.73 -0.24 10.97
C GLU A 135 12.17 -1.43 11.77
N ALA A 136 11.73 -1.17 13.01
CA ALA A 136 11.15 -2.19 13.88
C ALA A 136 9.82 -2.74 13.33
N TYR A 137 8.96 -1.87 12.78
CA TYR A 137 7.69 -2.25 12.16
C TYR A 137 7.91 -3.11 10.90
N ASN A 138 8.72 -2.63 9.95
CA ASN A 138 9.02 -3.32 8.70
C ASN A 138 9.67 -4.68 8.96
N SER A 139 10.59 -4.78 9.93
CA SER A 139 11.18 -6.07 10.32
C SER A 139 10.13 -7.06 10.84
N GLY A 140 9.15 -6.59 11.63
CA GLY A 140 8.06 -7.44 12.13
C GLY A 140 7.06 -7.83 11.03
N VAL A 141 6.76 -6.92 10.10
CA VAL A 141 5.94 -7.21 8.92
C VAL A 141 6.63 -8.24 8.03
N GLN A 142 7.92 -8.10 7.76
CA GLN A 142 8.69 -9.04 6.96
C GLN A 142 8.71 -10.45 7.58
N GLU A 143 8.92 -10.58 8.90
CA GLU A 143 8.91 -11.89 9.59
C GLU A 143 7.57 -12.61 9.42
N LEU A 144 6.46 -11.90 9.66
CA LEU A 144 5.12 -12.48 9.54
C LEU A 144 4.72 -12.75 8.08
N LEU A 145 5.11 -11.89 7.13
CA LEU A 145 4.88 -12.13 5.70
C LEU A 145 5.61 -13.38 5.20
N GLN A 146 6.84 -13.62 5.65
CA GLN A 146 7.58 -14.84 5.28
C GLN A 146 6.90 -16.12 5.81
N GLU A 147 6.27 -16.07 7.00
CA GLU A 147 5.42 -17.17 7.47
C GLU A 147 4.26 -17.43 6.50
N ARG A 148 3.46 -16.39 6.18
CA ARG A 148 2.29 -16.50 5.27
C ARG A 148 2.66 -16.98 3.85
N ILE A 149 3.78 -16.50 3.32
CA ILE A 149 4.32 -16.94 2.02
C ILE A 149 4.74 -18.42 2.09
N SER A 150 5.35 -18.86 3.19
CA SER A 150 5.75 -20.26 3.38
C SER A 150 4.55 -21.23 3.51
N GLU A 151 3.42 -20.73 4.01
CA GLU A 151 2.13 -21.45 4.05
C GLU A 151 1.42 -21.51 2.68
N GLY A 152 1.91 -20.78 1.68
CA GLY A 152 1.39 -20.76 0.32
C GLY A 152 0.22 -19.81 0.09
N GLN A 153 0.01 -18.80 0.95
CA GLN A 153 -0.93 -17.72 0.63
C GLN A 153 -0.43 -16.93 -0.60
N HIS A 154 -1.37 -16.39 -1.40
CA HIS A 154 -1.06 -15.57 -2.59
C HIS A 154 -0.59 -14.16 -2.20
N VAL A 155 0.51 -14.09 -1.45
CA VAL A 155 1.08 -12.85 -0.92
C VAL A 155 2.43 -12.59 -1.58
N VAL A 156 2.65 -11.36 -2.02
CA VAL A 156 3.98 -10.86 -2.44
C VAL A 156 4.39 -9.77 -1.45
N HIS A 157 5.62 -9.85 -0.92
CA HIS A 157 6.23 -8.75 -0.19
C HIS A 157 7.02 -7.86 -1.16
N VAL A 158 6.84 -6.54 -1.08
CA VAL A 158 7.64 -5.57 -1.83
C VAL A 158 8.32 -4.57 -0.90
N THR A 159 9.62 -4.38 -1.10
CA THR A 159 10.44 -3.41 -0.36
C THR A 159 10.36 -2.05 -1.02
N LEU A 160 10.09 -0.99 -0.26
CA LEU A 160 10.00 0.40 -0.76
C LEU A 160 11.18 1.27 -0.27
N SER A 161 12.32 0.62 -0.02
CA SER A 161 13.54 1.20 0.56
C SER A 161 14.35 2.09 -0.39
N ASP A 162 14.01 2.11 -1.67
CA ASP A 162 14.83 2.75 -2.71
C ASP A 162 14.61 4.27 -2.79
N LEU A 163 13.65 4.80 -2.03
CA LEU A 163 13.43 6.24 -1.88
C LEU A 163 14.59 6.94 -1.18
N THR A 164 14.94 8.11 -1.69
CA THR A 164 15.94 9.05 -1.15
C THR A 164 15.28 10.31 -0.63
N SER A 165 15.96 11.07 0.23
CA SER A 165 15.41 12.33 0.78
C SER A 165 15.11 13.39 -0.29
N SER A 166 15.66 13.27 -1.51
CA SER A 166 15.31 14.12 -2.67
C SER A 166 13.95 13.79 -3.30
N GLU A 167 13.46 12.58 -3.12
CA GLU A 167 12.20 12.06 -3.65
C GLU A 167 11.04 12.24 -2.65
N MET A 168 11.30 12.98 -1.55
CA MET A 168 10.33 13.31 -0.51
C MET A 168 9.86 14.78 -0.66
N ALA A 169 8.57 15.03 -0.43
CA ALA A 169 7.95 16.35 -0.42
C ALA A 169 7.96 16.98 1.00
N ASP A 170 7.86 16.13 2.03
CA ASP A 170 8.09 16.45 3.43
C ASP A 170 8.69 15.21 4.14
N ASP A 171 8.80 15.24 5.46
CA ASP A 171 9.48 14.17 6.22
C ASP A 171 8.75 12.81 6.18
N LEU A 172 7.51 12.73 5.67
CA LEU A 172 6.69 11.51 5.61
C LEU A 172 6.27 11.13 4.18
N HIS A 173 6.10 12.11 3.30
CA HIS A 173 5.38 11.97 2.03
C HIS A 173 6.32 12.06 0.82
N PRO A 174 6.23 11.14 -0.17
CA PRO A 174 6.91 11.28 -1.45
C PRO A 174 6.47 12.52 -2.22
N ASN A 175 7.37 13.04 -3.05
CA ASN A 175 7.02 13.95 -4.15
C ASN A 175 6.74 13.13 -5.43
N ASP A 176 6.48 13.81 -6.55
CA ASP A 176 6.16 13.16 -7.83
C ASP A 176 7.23 12.15 -8.29
N GLU A 177 8.53 12.44 -8.10
CA GLU A 177 9.62 11.51 -8.44
C GLU A 177 9.62 10.30 -7.50
N GLY A 178 9.34 10.49 -6.21
CA GLY A 178 9.20 9.39 -5.27
C GLY A 178 7.97 8.51 -5.51
N TYR A 179 6.87 9.08 -5.99
CA TYR A 179 5.71 8.30 -6.41
C TYR A 179 6.01 7.39 -7.61
N GLN A 180 6.90 7.81 -8.53
CA GLN A 180 7.40 6.94 -9.62
C GLN A 180 8.25 5.78 -9.12
N VAL A 181 9.04 5.96 -8.04
CA VAL A 181 9.77 4.86 -7.39
C VAL A 181 8.79 3.85 -6.79
N LEU A 182 7.72 4.33 -6.12
CA LEU A 182 6.68 3.45 -5.60
C LEU A 182 5.94 2.70 -6.71
N ALA A 183 5.62 3.35 -7.83
CA ALA A 183 4.98 2.71 -8.99
C ALA A 183 5.83 1.55 -9.54
N GLN A 184 7.14 1.73 -9.68
CA GLN A 184 8.06 0.68 -10.14
C GLN A 184 8.09 -0.52 -9.18
N ALA A 185 8.15 -0.29 -7.88
CA ALA A 185 8.15 -1.37 -6.89
C ALA A 185 6.82 -2.14 -6.83
N TRP A 186 5.67 -1.44 -7.00
CA TRP A 186 4.37 -2.10 -7.14
C TRP A 186 4.28 -2.95 -8.41
N ASP A 187 4.78 -2.45 -9.55
CA ASP A 187 4.81 -3.22 -10.80
C ASP A 187 5.67 -4.50 -10.66
N VAL A 188 6.83 -4.43 -10.00
CA VAL A 188 7.64 -5.62 -9.67
C VAL A 188 6.83 -6.64 -8.84
N GLY A 189 6.02 -6.18 -7.89
CA GLY A 189 5.09 -7.03 -7.13
C GLY A 189 4.03 -7.68 -8.00
N ILE A 190 3.41 -6.92 -8.91
CA ILE A 190 2.38 -7.40 -9.85
C ILE A 190 2.99 -8.42 -10.83
N GLN A 191 4.15 -8.13 -11.40
CA GLN A 191 4.88 -9.07 -12.27
C GLN A 191 5.24 -10.36 -11.53
N THR A 192 5.60 -10.29 -10.25
CA THR A 192 5.88 -11.47 -9.42
C THR A 192 4.63 -12.34 -9.22
N ALA A 193 3.50 -11.73 -8.86
CA ALA A 193 2.22 -12.44 -8.72
C ALA A 193 1.69 -13.00 -10.04
N SER A 194 1.88 -12.28 -11.15
CA SER A 194 1.56 -12.76 -12.51
C SER A 194 2.43 -13.95 -12.91
N ALA A 195 3.74 -13.90 -12.65
CA ALA A 195 4.67 -15.00 -12.91
C ALA A 195 4.37 -16.25 -12.05
N ALA A 196 3.79 -16.08 -10.86
CA ALA A 196 3.26 -17.16 -10.02
C ALA A 196 1.91 -17.72 -10.50
N GLY A 197 1.27 -17.08 -11.48
CA GLY A 197 -0.02 -17.48 -12.05
C GLY A 197 -1.24 -17.07 -11.22
N TRP A 198 -1.10 -16.08 -10.33
CA TRP A 198 -2.19 -15.59 -9.46
C TRP A 198 -3.04 -14.50 -10.13
N ILE A 199 -2.47 -13.83 -11.14
CA ILE A 199 -3.11 -12.76 -11.93
C ILE A 199 -3.22 -13.28 -13.37
N ALA A 200 -4.37 -13.06 -14.01
CA ALA A 200 -4.75 -13.61 -15.32
C ALA A 200 -4.87 -12.55 -16.42
#